data_AF-A0A1G6EJT6-F1
#
_entry.id   AF-A0A1G6EJT6-F1
#
_cell.length_a   1.000
_cell.length_b   1.000
_cell.length_c   1.000
_cell.angle_alpha   90.00
_cell.angle_beta   90.00
_cell.angle_gamma   90.00
#
_symmetry.space_group_name_H-M   'P 1'
#
loop_
_entity.id
_entity.type
_entity.pdbx_description
1 polymer ?
#
loop_
_entity_poly.entity_id
_entity_poly.type
_entity_poly.pdbx_seq_one_letter_code
_entity_poly.pdbx_strand_id
1 'polypeptide(L)'
;MMPAAYALKKHVALHSRRFWQGEKLRQLIGAPIYFFPDHLSFNSDDVEAVAKRMLIGSVRLPHDAVVFEVGGEHPNVSSVIALVTEVNQLIEAFLVAARRTGNQFTDVLASAFFRGDGVAEVEINPKLRDVSIAGRYAENLTATVWRALAILAQGPNISDAHVPRTRRPKFARAGVVGWSWHIVDIDPARMNAAATAAGGNHASPRWHIRRGHWRTLRDGRRLFVRSCEVGDPGRGGVLKDYHVTMGEAA
;
A
#
# COMPACT_ATOMS: atom_id res chain seq x y z
N MET A 1 4.12 -20.43 4.73
CA MET A 1 4.37 -20.63 3.28
C MET A 1 5.17 -19.44 2.76
N MET A 2 6.07 -19.60 1.77
CA MET A 2 6.80 -18.47 1.19
C MET A 2 5.95 -17.83 0.07
N PRO A 3 5.77 -16.50 0.04
CA PRO A 3 4.97 -15.82 -0.98
C PRO A 3 5.48 -16.10 -2.40
N ALA A 4 4.57 -16.22 -3.37
CA ALA A 4 4.91 -16.43 -4.78
C ALA A 4 5.66 -15.22 -5.36
N ALA A 5 5.47 -14.03 -4.80
CA ALA A 5 6.16 -12.80 -5.15
C ALA A 5 7.70 -12.95 -5.12
N TYR A 6 8.26 -13.76 -4.21
CA TYR A 6 9.71 -14.03 -4.23
C TYR A 6 10.15 -14.73 -5.52
N ALA A 7 9.39 -15.74 -5.96
CA ALA A 7 9.65 -16.43 -7.21
C ALA A 7 9.39 -15.51 -8.41
N LEU A 8 8.37 -14.65 -8.35
CA LEU A 8 8.09 -13.65 -9.39
C LEU A 8 9.25 -12.66 -9.54
N LYS A 9 9.72 -12.05 -8.44
CA LYS A 9 10.86 -11.12 -8.45
C LYS A 9 12.08 -11.72 -9.13
N LYS A 10 12.39 -12.99 -8.80
CA LYS A 10 13.47 -13.72 -9.47
C LYS A 10 13.22 -13.88 -10.96
N HIS A 11 11.99 -14.25 -11.33
CA HIS A 11 11.63 -14.50 -12.71
C HIS A 11 11.68 -13.21 -13.56
N VAL A 12 11.18 -12.10 -13.02
CA VAL A 12 11.29 -10.75 -13.61
C VAL A 12 12.74 -10.34 -13.76
N ALA A 13 13.58 -10.52 -12.73
CA ALA A 13 14.98 -10.13 -12.80
C ALA A 13 15.76 -10.83 -13.92
N LEU A 14 15.40 -12.07 -14.22
CA LEU A 14 16.03 -12.89 -15.27
C LEU A 14 15.40 -12.71 -16.66
N HIS A 15 14.12 -12.31 -16.73
CA HIS A 15 13.34 -12.35 -17.97
C HIS A 15 12.46 -11.12 -18.18
N SER A 16 12.84 -9.94 -17.66
CA SER A 16 12.06 -8.70 -17.73
C SER A 16 11.47 -8.44 -19.12
N ARG A 17 12.28 -8.60 -20.18
CA ARG A 17 11.87 -8.40 -21.59
C ARG A 17 10.70 -9.26 -22.07
N ARG A 18 10.36 -10.35 -21.37
CA ARG A 18 9.19 -11.19 -21.71
C ARG A 18 7.89 -10.57 -21.21
N PHE A 19 7.97 -9.74 -20.18
CA PHE A 19 6.82 -9.07 -19.60
C PHE A 19 6.50 -7.77 -20.34
N TRP A 20 5.21 -7.50 -20.52
CA TRP A 20 4.74 -6.15 -20.76
C TRP A 20 5.14 -5.26 -19.57
N GLN A 21 5.66 -4.06 -19.84
CA GLN A 21 6.23 -3.16 -18.81
C GLN A 21 7.38 -3.77 -17.99
N GLY A 22 8.06 -4.80 -18.49
CA GLY A 22 9.00 -5.61 -17.71
C GLY A 22 10.20 -4.88 -17.10
N GLU A 23 10.71 -3.83 -17.74
CA GLU A 23 11.79 -3.01 -17.15
C GLU A 23 11.31 -2.22 -15.93
N LYS A 24 10.04 -1.80 -15.90
CA LYS A 24 9.44 -1.18 -14.70
C LYS A 24 9.31 -2.20 -13.58
N LEU A 25 8.79 -3.41 -13.87
CA LEU A 25 8.74 -4.50 -12.89
C LEU A 25 10.13 -4.85 -12.33
N ARG A 26 11.18 -4.77 -13.15
CA ARG A 26 12.56 -5.05 -12.74
C ARG A 26 13.06 -4.10 -11.66
N GLN A 27 12.61 -2.86 -11.66
CA GLN A 27 12.95 -1.88 -10.61
C GLN A 27 12.34 -2.25 -9.25
N LEU A 28 11.28 -3.06 -9.25
CA LEU A 28 10.51 -3.43 -8.05
C LEU A 28 10.97 -4.75 -7.41
N ILE A 29 12.03 -5.40 -7.91
CA ILE A 29 12.47 -6.70 -7.39
C ILE A 29 12.99 -6.63 -5.94
N GLY A 30 13.39 -5.44 -5.49
CA GLY A 30 13.80 -5.17 -4.11
C GLY A 30 12.66 -4.79 -3.16
N ALA A 31 11.46 -4.51 -3.67
CA ALA A 31 10.36 -3.95 -2.88
C ALA A 31 9.87 -4.91 -1.77
N PRO A 32 9.63 -4.48 -0.53
CA PRO A 32 9.06 -5.32 0.52
C PRO A 32 7.73 -5.96 0.10
N ILE A 33 7.46 -7.15 0.63
CA ILE A 33 6.25 -7.91 0.32
C ILE A 33 5.32 -7.88 1.54
N TYR A 34 4.07 -7.49 1.31
CA TYR A 34 2.95 -7.68 2.22
C TYR A 34 2.05 -8.77 1.65
N PHE A 35 1.96 -9.87 2.38
CA PHE A 35 1.20 -11.05 2.01
C PHE A 35 -0.10 -11.13 2.83
N PHE A 36 -1.22 -11.19 2.12
CA PHE A 36 -2.57 -11.35 2.66
C PHE A 36 -3.02 -12.79 2.37
N PRO A 37 -2.81 -13.75 3.30
CA PRO A 37 -3.13 -15.15 3.07
C PRO A 37 -4.64 -15.40 3.01
N ASP A 38 -5.43 -14.62 3.75
CA ASP A 38 -6.88 -14.77 3.83
C ASP A 38 -7.58 -13.98 2.71
N HIS A 39 -7.76 -14.64 1.56
CA HIS A 39 -8.49 -14.12 0.42
C HIS A 39 -9.92 -13.69 0.76
N LEU A 40 -10.62 -14.45 1.60
CA LEU A 40 -12.05 -14.21 1.85
C LEU A 40 -12.21 -12.94 2.68
N SER A 41 -11.44 -12.79 3.76
CA SER A 41 -11.45 -11.56 4.54
C SER A 41 -10.95 -10.36 3.74
N PHE A 42 -9.94 -10.54 2.89
CA PHE A 42 -9.42 -9.47 2.02
C PHE A 42 -10.48 -8.92 1.06
N ASN A 43 -11.35 -9.80 0.54
CA ASN A 43 -12.40 -9.42 -0.40
C ASN A 43 -13.77 -9.18 0.26
N SER A 44 -13.82 -9.04 1.59
CA SER A 44 -15.06 -8.79 2.32
C SER A 44 -15.65 -7.40 2.03
N ASP A 45 -16.97 -7.29 2.20
CA ASP A 45 -17.70 -6.02 2.02
C ASP A 45 -17.24 -4.94 3.02
N ASP A 46 -16.82 -5.34 4.23
CA ASP A 46 -16.28 -4.41 5.22
C ASP A 46 -14.97 -3.77 4.73
N VAL A 47 -14.05 -4.57 4.18
CA VAL A 47 -12.79 -4.05 3.62
C VAL A 47 -13.07 -3.16 2.40
N GLU A 48 -14.01 -3.55 1.54
CA GLU A 48 -14.45 -2.74 0.40
C GLU A 48 -15.02 -1.39 0.84
N ALA A 49 -15.85 -1.37 1.90
CA ALA A 49 -16.43 -0.16 2.45
C ALA A 49 -15.36 0.79 3.02
N VAL A 50 -14.37 0.26 3.74
CA VAL A 50 -13.23 1.06 4.24
C VAL A 50 -12.40 1.59 3.08
N ALA A 51 -12.09 0.76 2.08
CA ALA A 51 -11.32 1.16 0.90
C ALA A 51 -11.98 2.31 0.14
N LYS A 52 -13.30 2.23 -0.10
CA LYS A 52 -14.07 3.31 -0.75
C LYS A 52 -14.00 4.64 0.00
N ARG A 53 -13.97 4.62 1.32
CA ARG A 53 -13.83 5.84 2.14
C ARG A 53 -12.44 6.44 2.04
N MET A 54 -11.41 5.62 1.83
CA MET A 54 -10.03 6.07 1.64
C MET A 54 -9.74 6.66 0.26
N LEU A 55 -10.62 6.46 -0.73
CA LEU A 55 -10.50 7.11 -2.05
C LEU A 55 -10.51 8.65 -1.94
N ILE A 56 -11.01 9.19 -0.83
CA ILE A 56 -11.07 10.63 -0.56
C ILE A 56 -9.76 11.06 0.13
N GLY A 57 -8.67 11.24 -0.63
CA GLY A 57 -7.42 11.81 -0.12
C GLY A 57 -6.15 11.32 -0.82
N SER A 58 -5.01 11.95 -0.49
CA SER A 58 -3.71 11.54 -1.01
C SER A 58 -3.30 10.18 -0.45
N VAL A 59 -3.23 9.20 -1.33
CA VAL A 59 -2.76 7.84 -1.01
C VAL A 59 -1.26 7.87 -0.72
N ARG A 60 -0.84 7.16 0.32
CA ARG A 60 0.58 6.92 0.59
C ARG A 60 0.85 5.44 0.67
N LEU A 61 1.90 5.00 0.00
CA LEU A 61 2.40 3.66 0.13
C LEU A 61 3.16 3.51 1.46
N PRO A 62 3.22 2.30 2.03
CA PRO A 62 4.06 2.04 3.21
C PRO A 62 5.56 2.19 2.91
N HIS A 63 5.95 2.10 1.62
CA HIS A 63 7.31 2.23 1.10
C HIS A 63 7.25 2.80 -0.32
N ASP A 64 8.31 3.44 -0.81
CA ASP A 64 8.39 4.00 -2.19
C ASP A 64 8.10 2.95 -3.28
N ALA A 65 8.35 1.67 -2.97
CA ALA A 65 7.90 0.53 -3.75
C ALA A 65 7.46 -0.60 -2.81
N VAL A 66 6.38 -1.28 -3.15
CA VAL A 66 5.81 -2.38 -2.34
C VAL A 66 5.17 -3.43 -3.23
N VAL A 67 5.18 -4.69 -2.78
CA VAL A 67 4.43 -5.77 -3.41
C VAL A 67 3.30 -6.20 -2.48
N PHE A 68 2.07 -6.14 -2.97
CA PHE A 68 0.91 -6.75 -2.32
C PHE A 68 0.63 -8.10 -2.97
N GLU A 69 0.66 -9.18 -2.19
CA GLU A 69 0.27 -10.51 -2.65
C GLU A 69 -0.95 -10.99 -1.87
N VAL A 70 -2.01 -11.36 -2.59
CA VAL A 70 -3.24 -11.90 -2.01
C VAL A 70 -3.36 -13.36 -2.40
N GLY A 71 -3.66 -14.23 -1.43
CA GLY A 71 -3.93 -15.64 -1.70
C GLY A 71 -5.04 -15.82 -2.75
N GLY A 72 -4.91 -16.81 -3.63
CA GLY A 72 -5.88 -17.05 -4.70
C GLY A 72 -6.92 -18.09 -4.32
N GLU A 73 -8.20 -17.78 -4.57
CA GLU A 73 -9.32 -18.71 -4.43
C GLU A 73 -9.51 -19.61 -5.66
N HIS A 74 -9.21 -19.10 -6.86
CA HIS A 74 -9.44 -19.82 -8.11
C HIS A 74 -8.56 -21.09 -8.22
N PRO A 75 -9.08 -22.23 -8.72
CA PRO A 75 -8.34 -23.49 -8.80
C PRO A 75 -6.98 -23.36 -9.51
N ASN A 76 -6.90 -22.50 -10.53
CA ASN A 76 -5.70 -22.33 -11.34
C ASN A 76 -4.76 -21.20 -10.87
N VAL A 77 -5.20 -20.34 -9.95
CA VAL A 77 -4.43 -19.16 -9.50
C VAL A 77 -4.12 -19.31 -8.02
N SER A 78 -2.84 -19.38 -7.66
CA SER A 78 -2.42 -19.48 -6.25
C SER A 78 -2.35 -18.14 -5.55
N SER A 79 -2.09 -17.06 -6.28
CA SER A 79 -2.12 -15.70 -5.76
C SER A 79 -2.26 -14.65 -6.85
N VAL A 80 -2.79 -13.50 -6.46
CA VAL A 80 -2.78 -12.26 -7.24
C VAL A 80 -1.71 -11.35 -6.62
N ILE A 81 -0.87 -10.76 -7.46
CA ILE A 81 0.28 -9.96 -7.05
C ILE A 81 0.20 -8.59 -7.71
N ALA A 82 0.12 -7.54 -6.90
CA ALA A 82 0.26 -6.16 -7.33
C ALA A 82 1.67 -5.66 -6.97
N LEU A 83 2.46 -5.29 -7.97
CA LEU A 83 3.72 -4.56 -7.76
C LEU A 83 3.42 -3.07 -7.88
N VAL A 84 3.75 -2.30 -6.85
CA VAL A 84 3.28 -0.93 -6.69
C VAL A 84 4.45 -0.02 -6.35
N THR A 85 4.49 1.18 -6.92
CA THR A 85 5.54 2.18 -6.65
C THR A 85 5.02 3.59 -6.76
N GLU A 86 5.64 4.50 -6.03
CA GLU A 86 5.38 5.93 -6.15
C GLU A 86 6.29 6.54 -7.23
N VAL A 87 5.69 7.23 -8.20
CA VAL A 87 6.38 7.92 -9.29
C VAL A 87 5.76 9.30 -9.46
N ASN A 88 6.55 10.37 -9.30
CA ASN A 88 6.10 11.75 -9.47
C ASN A 88 4.81 12.08 -8.69
N GLN A 89 4.71 11.64 -7.43
CA GLN A 89 3.52 11.82 -6.57
C GLN A 89 2.26 11.06 -7.02
N LEU A 90 2.39 10.18 -8.03
CA LEU A 90 1.37 9.23 -8.44
C LEU A 90 1.76 7.84 -7.97
N ILE A 91 0.78 6.95 -7.83
CA ILE A 91 1.07 5.54 -7.60
C ILE A 91 0.93 4.80 -8.94
N GLU A 92 1.96 4.08 -9.34
CA GLU A 92 1.93 3.17 -10.47
C GLU A 92 1.84 1.73 -9.95
N ALA A 93 0.98 0.91 -10.53
CA ALA A 93 0.82 -0.49 -10.15
C ALA A 93 0.74 -1.43 -11.36
N PHE A 94 1.13 -2.69 -11.14
CA PHE A 94 1.10 -3.76 -12.15
C PHE A 94 0.51 -5.04 -11.56
N LEU A 95 -0.44 -5.64 -12.27
CA LEU A 95 -1.10 -6.88 -11.86
C LEU A 95 -0.43 -8.10 -12.52
N VAL A 96 -0.03 -9.08 -11.71
CA VAL A 96 0.43 -10.40 -12.18
C VAL A 96 -0.28 -11.49 -11.37
N ALA A 97 -0.65 -12.60 -12.01
CA ALA A 97 -1.19 -13.76 -11.31
C ALA A 97 -0.16 -14.89 -11.25
N ALA A 98 0.00 -15.49 -10.07
CA ALA A 98 0.75 -16.72 -9.90
C ALA A 98 -0.16 -17.93 -10.17
N ARG A 99 0.32 -18.87 -11.00
CA ARG A 99 -0.40 -20.11 -11.28
C ARG A 99 -0.16 -21.11 -10.17
N ARG A 100 -1.21 -21.85 -9.82
CA ARG A 100 -1.16 -22.89 -8.78
C ARG A 100 -0.22 -24.04 -9.16
N THR A 101 -0.12 -24.33 -10.46
CA THR A 101 0.75 -25.38 -10.99
C THR A 101 1.97 -24.80 -11.70
N GLY A 102 3.11 -25.48 -11.54
CA GLY A 102 4.31 -25.24 -12.36
C GLY A 102 5.17 -24.03 -11.99
N ASN A 103 4.90 -23.33 -10.89
CA ASN A 103 5.63 -22.11 -10.50
C ASN A 103 5.71 -21.09 -11.66
N GLN A 104 4.60 -20.98 -12.40
CA GLN A 104 4.43 -20.12 -13.55
C GLN A 104 3.67 -18.85 -13.17
N PHE A 105 3.91 -17.79 -13.92
CA PHE A 105 3.23 -16.50 -13.77
C PHE A 105 2.57 -16.13 -15.09
N THR A 106 1.50 -15.35 -15.03
CA THR A 106 1.02 -14.64 -16.23
C THR A 106 2.04 -13.59 -16.65
N ASP A 107 1.90 -13.05 -17.87
CA ASP A 107 2.42 -11.71 -18.15
C ASP A 107 1.69 -10.68 -17.23
N VAL A 108 2.11 -9.42 -17.23
CA VAL A 108 1.35 -8.33 -16.62
C VAL A 108 -0.04 -8.32 -17.25
N LEU A 109 -1.09 -8.32 -16.43
CA LEU A 109 -2.48 -8.37 -16.88
C LEU A 109 -3.04 -6.96 -17.08
N ALA A 110 -2.70 -6.06 -16.15
CA ALA A 110 -3.10 -4.67 -16.14
C ALA A 110 -2.00 -3.81 -15.50
N SER A 111 -1.94 -2.55 -15.92
CA SER A 111 -1.15 -1.48 -15.29
C SER A 111 -2.08 -0.34 -14.92
N ALA A 112 -1.83 0.35 -13.82
CA ALA A 112 -2.66 1.46 -13.38
C ALA A 112 -1.84 2.62 -12.84
N PHE A 113 -2.28 3.84 -13.11
CA PHE A 113 -1.85 5.06 -12.42
C PHE A 113 -2.97 5.56 -11.51
N PHE A 114 -2.69 5.71 -10.23
CA PHE A 114 -3.61 6.29 -9.26
C PHE A 114 -3.21 7.74 -9.02
N ARG A 115 -4.16 8.63 -9.28
CA ARG A 115 -4.06 10.07 -9.00
C ARG A 115 -4.36 10.35 -7.53
N GLY A 116 -3.93 11.52 -7.05
CA GLY A 116 -4.12 11.94 -5.65
C GLY A 116 -5.59 12.16 -5.23
N ASP A 117 -6.52 12.14 -6.18
CA ASP A 117 -7.97 12.20 -5.98
C ASP A 117 -8.63 10.81 -5.94
N GLY A 118 -7.85 9.74 -5.98
CA GLY A 118 -8.31 8.36 -5.93
C GLY A 118 -8.76 7.78 -7.27
N VAL A 119 -8.71 8.55 -8.37
CA VAL A 119 -9.02 8.04 -9.70
C VAL A 119 -7.86 7.18 -10.21
N ALA A 120 -8.19 5.97 -10.69
CA ALA A 120 -7.25 5.05 -11.30
C ALA A 120 -7.44 5.01 -12.82
N GLU A 121 -6.40 5.36 -13.56
CA GLU A 121 -6.32 5.12 -15.00
C GLU A 121 -5.68 3.76 -15.25
N VAL A 122 -6.45 2.82 -15.80
CA VAL A 122 -5.99 1.45 -16.00
C VAL A 122 -5.80 1.16 -17.49
N GLU A 123 -4.63 0.60 -17.82
CA GLU A 123 -4.31 0.04 -19.11
C GLU A 123 -4.25 -1.50 -19.01
N ILE A 124 -4.84 -2.18 -19.97
CA ILE A 124 -4.84 -3.65 -20.04
C ILE A 124 -3.74 -4.09 -21.01
N ASN A 125 -3.05 -5.19 -20.69
CA ASN A 125 -1.96 -5.65 -21.53
C ASN A 125 -2.46 -5.91 -22.96
N PRO A 126 -1.91 -5.20 -23.97
CA PRO A 126 -2.38 -5.30 -25.35
C PRO A 126 -2.12 -6.67 -25.98
N LYS A 127 -1.27 -7.51 -25.37
CA LYS A 127 -1.04 -8.90 -25.80
C LYS A 127 -2.16 -9.85 -25.38
N LEU A 128 -3.08 -9.43 -24.50
CA LEU A 128 -4.21 -10.26 -24.08
C LEU A 128 -5.22 -10.36 -25.22
N ARG A 129 -5.56 -11.60 -25.58
CA ARG A 129 -6.46 -11.90 -26.70
C ARG A 129 -7.93 -11.83 -26.31
N ASP A 130 -8.24 -11.99 -25.03
CA ASP A 130 -9.60 -12.00 -24.51
C ASP A 130 -9.89 -10.68 -23.80
N VAL A 131 -10.58 -9.78 -24.51
CA VAL A 131 -10.94 -8.45 -24.01
C VAL A 131 -12.18 -8.52 -23.10
N SER A 132 -12.94 -9.63 -23.12
CA SER A 132 -14.16 -9.77 -22.32
C SER A 132 -13.87 -9.81 -20.81
N ILE A 133 -12.66 -10.21 -20.44
CA ILE A 133 -12.18 -10.28 -19.06
C ILE A 133 -11.32 -9.07 -18.65
N ALA A 134 -11.09 -8.11 -19.56
CA ALA A 134 -10.29 -6.92 -19.34
C ALA A 134 -10.78 -6.10 -18.13
N GLY A 135 -12.11 -5.91 -18.01
CA GLY A 135 -12.72 -5.22 -16.87
C GLY A 135 -12.36 -5.86 -15.53
N ARG A 136 -12.34 -7.20 -15.47
CA ARG A 136 -11.99 -7.94 -14.24
C ARG A 136 -10.53 -7.74 -13.83
N TYR A 137 -9.62 -7.56 -14.77
CA TYR A 137 -8.23 -7.26 -14.44
C TYR A 137 -8.05 -5.85 -13.91
N ALA A 138 -8.78 -4.88 -14.45
CA ALA A 138 -8.80 -3.53 -13.92
C ALA A 138 -9.38 -3.49 -12.49
N GLU A 139 -10.51 -4.15 -12.27
CA GLU A 139 -11.13 -4.31 -10.96
C GLU A 139 -10.17 -5.00 -9.98
N ASN A 140 -9.55 -6.12 -10.37
CA ASN A 140 -8.62 -6.83 -9.50
C ASN A 140 -7.41 -5.99 -9.11
N LEU A 141 -6.82 -5.24 -10.04
CA LEU A 141 -5.66 -4.39 -9.75
C LEU A 141 -6.02 -3.26 -8.79
N THR A 142 -7.08 -2.52 -9.10
CA THR A 142 -7.54 -1.40 -8.28
C THR A 142 -7.98 -1.88 -6.89
N ALA A 143 -8.80 -2.93 -6.83
CA ALA A 143 -9.23 -3.53 -5.56
C ALA A 143 -8.04 -4.03 -4.74
N THR A 144 -7.06 -4.71 -5.34
CA THR A 144 -5.87 -5.20 -4.61
C THR A 144 -5.11 -4.05 -3.96
N VAL A 145 -4.84 -2.97 -4.70
CA VAL A 145 -4.14 -1.80 -4.17
C VAL A 145 -4.95 -1.13 -3.06
N TRP A 146 -6.22 -0.83 -3.32
CA TRP A 146 -7.06 -0.08 -2.39
C TRP A 146 -7.36 -0.84 -1.10
N ARG A 147 -7.69 -2.13 -1.20
CA ARG A 147 -8.00 -2.98 -0.04
C ARG A 147 -6.75 -3.23 0.80
N ALA A 148 -5.59 -3.46 0.17
CA ALA A 148 -4.33 -3.60 0.91
C ALA A 148 -4.01 -2.33 1.72
N LEU A 149 -4.12 -1.15 1.10
CA LEU A 149 -3.89 0.11 1.78
C LEU A 149 -4.94 0.40 2.86
N ALA A 150 -6.20 0.03 2.63
CA ALA A 150 -7.27 0.12 3.60
C ALA A 150 -6.98 -0.70 4.86
N ILE A 151 -6.62 -1.98 4.68
CA ILE A 151 -6.25 -2.87 5.77
C ILE A 151 -5.06 -2.29 6.54
N LEU A 152 -3.99 -1.89 5.83
CA LEU A 152 -2.79 -1.33 6.47
C LEU A 152 -3.07 -0.04 7.26
N ALA A 153 -3.94 0.83 6.76
CA ALA A 153 -4.32 2.06 7.44
C ALA A 153 -5.06 1.82 8.78
N GLN A 154 -5.67 0.65 8.97
CA GLN A 154 -6.32 0.29 10.24
C GLN A 154 -5.33 -0.25 11.29
N GLY A 155 -4.04 -0.33 10.97
CA GLY A 155 -3.02 -0.87 11.86
C GLY A 155 -3.28 -2.35 12.17
N PRO A 156 -3.22 -3.23 11.16
CA PRO A 156 -3.45 -4.66 11.33
C PRO A 156 -2.30 -5.28 12.14
N ASN A 157 -2.52 -6.48 12.67
CA ASN A 157 -1.39 -7.26 13.17
C ASN A 157 -0.52 -7.70 12.00
N ILE A 158 0.79 -7.48 12.11
CA ILE A 158 1.76 -7.83 11.08
C ILE A 158 2.82 -8.71 11.72
N SER A 159 3.01 -9.89 11.16
CA SER A 159 4.10 -10.80 11.55
C SER A 159 5.10 -10.93 10.42
N ASP A 160 6.39 -11.09 10.76
CA ASP A 160 7.45 -11.25 9.79
C ASP A 160 7.82 -12.72 9.61
N ALA A 161 7.99 -13.14 8.36
CA ALA A 161 8.56 -14.43 8.04
C ALA A 161 9.74 -14.28 7.08
N HIS A 162 10.61 -15.29 7.07
CA HIS A 162 11.92 -15.18 6.44
C HIS A 162 12.14 -16.23 5.36
N VAL A 163 12.84 -15.83 4.30
CA VAL A 163 13.29 -16.74 3.24
C VAL A 163 14.25 -17.74 3.86
N PRO A 164 14.02 -19.06 3.70
CA PRO A 164 14.93 -20.08 4.20
C PRO A 164 16.36 -19.84 3.70
N ARG A 165 17.37 -19.96 4.58
CA ARG A 165 18.78 -19.69 4.25
C ARG A 165 19.26 -20.44 3.01
N THR A 166 18.80 -21.68 2.82
CA THR A 166 19.11 -22.54 1.67
C THR A 166 18.59 -21.99 0.33
N ARG A 167 17.53 -21.18 0.34
CA ARG A 167 16.94 -20.57 -0.87
C ARG A 167 17.53 -19.20 -1.19
N ARG A 168 18.07 -18.47 -0.21
CA ARG A 168 18.61 -17.10 -0.40
C ARG A 168 19.65 -17.00 -1.51
N PRO A 169 20.65 -17.91 -1.65
CA PRO A 169 21.64 -17.81 -2.73
C PRO A 169 21.01 -17.85 -4.13
N LYS A 170 19.92 -18.62 -4.33
CA LYS A 170 19.22 -18.73 -5.61
C LYS A 170 18.54 -17.41 -6.02
N PHE A 171 18.07 -16.65 -5.04
CA PHE A 171 17.43 -15.35 -5.22
C PHE A 171 18.49 -14.24 -5.36
N ALA A 172 19.53 -14.26 -4.52
CA ALA A 172 20.61 -13.29 -4.52
C ALA A 172 21.37 -13.27 -5.85
N ARG A 173 21.65 -14.44 -6.45
CA ARG A 173 22.28 -14.53 -7.79
C ARG A 173 21.45 -13.87 -8.90
N ALA A 174 20.15 -13.72 -8.71
CA ALA A 174 19.27 -13.02 -9.64
C ALA A 174 19.11 -11.52 -9.27
N GLY A 175 19.80 -11.02 -8.24
CA GLY A 175 19.70 -9.64 -7.78
C GLY A 175 18.51 -9.37 -6.85
N VAL A 176 17.76 -10.40 -6.43
CA VAL A 176 16.65 -10.22 -5.47
C VAL A 176 17.23 -10.03 -4.07
N VAL A 177 16.75 -8.99 -3.39
CA VAL A 177 17.12 -8.61 -2.03
C VAL A 177 15.90 -8.58 -1.11
N GLY A 178 16.13 -8.37 0.19
CA GLY A 178 15.11 -8.54 1.21
C GLY A 178 14.89 -10.03 1.49
N TRP A 179 15.13 -10.46 2.73
CA TRP A 179 14.97 -11.87 3.13
C TRP A 179 13.80 -12.08 4.09
N SER A 180 12.99 -11.05 4.30
CA SER A 180 11.79 -11.05 5.11
C SER A 180 10.58 -10.61 4.27
N TRP A 181 9.39 -11.00 4.70
CA TRP A 181 8.13 -10.45 4.21
C TRP A 181 7.16 -10.32 5.37
N HIS A 182 6.20 -9.41 5.20
CA HIS A 182 5.14 -9.15 6.14
C HIS A 182 3.96 -10.06 5.81
N ILE A 183 3.44 -10.75 6.82
CA ILE A 183 2.17 -11.47 6.78
C ILE A 183 1.17 -10.59 7.51
N VAL A 184 0.10 -10.21 6.82
CA VAL A 184 -0.92 -9.29 7.34
C VAL A 184 -2.14 -10.07 7.77
N ASP A 185 -2.47 -9.97 9.06
CA ASP A 185 -3.70 -10.54 9.61
C ASP A 185 -4.83 -9.54 9.45
N ILE A 186 -5.95 -9.99 8.87
CA ILE A 186 -7.15 -9.17 8.69
C ILE A 186 -8.09 -9.47 9.86
N ASP A 187 -8.36 -8.45 10.67
CA ASP A 187 -9.31 -8.52 11.78
C ASP A 187 -10.69 -8.04 11.29
N PRO A 188 -11.67 -8.94 11.07
CA PRO A 188 -12.97 -8.55 10.53
C PRO A 188 -13.74 -7.62 11.47
N ALA A 189 -13.59 -7.76 12.79
CA ALA A 189 -14.28 -6.90 13.75
C ALA A 189 -13.75 -5.46 13.66
N ARG A 190 -12.43 -5.30 13.49
CA ARG A 190 -11.81 -3.99 13.23
C ARG A 190 -12.25 -3.40 11.90
N MET A 191 -12.30 -4.22 10.84
CA MET A 191 -12.77 -3.76 9.52
C MET A 191 -14.23 -3.29 9.60
N ASN A 192 -15.09 -4.06 10.25
CA ASN A 192 -16.49 -3.71 10.44
C ASN A 192 -16.67 -2.42 11.26
N ALA A 193 -15.91 -2.26 12.35
CA ALA A 193 -15.92 -1.03 13.14
C ALA A 193 -15.48 0.20 12.32
N ALA A 194 -14.44 0.05 11.48
CA ALA A 194 -13.99 1.11 10.57
C ALA A 194 -14.99 1.39 9.44
N ALA A 195 -15.65 0.36 8.91
CA ALA A 195 -16.67 0.45 7.87
C ALA A 195 -17.95 1.13 8.38
N THR A 196 -18.32 0.93 9.64
CA THR A 196 -19.52 1.49 10.26
C THR A 196 -19.29 2.85 10.93
N ALA A 197 -18.02 3.22 11.21
CA ALA A 197 -17.68 4.50 11.83
C ALA A 197 -18.22 5.68 11.01
N ALA A 198 -19.30 6.30 11.46
CA ALA A 198 -19.90 7.46 10.81
C ALA A 198 -19.12 8.73 11.20
N GLY A 199 -18.13 9.11 10.40
CA GLY A 199 -17.42 10.37 10.55
C GLY A 199 -16.00 10.23 11.11
N GLY A 200 -15.16 11.21 10.77
CA GLY A 200 -13.77 11.26 11.17
C GLY A 200 -13.66 11.12 12.68
N ASN A 201 -13.08 10.02 13.13
CA ASN A 201 -12.59 9.94 14.49
C ASN A 201 -11.49 11.01 14.55
N HIS A 202 -11.81 12.19 15.07
CA HIS A 202 -10.86 13.11 15.67
C HIS A 202 -10.25 12.37 16.87
N ALA A 203 -9.60 11.24 16.63
CA ALA A 203 -8.75 10.58 17.57
C ALA A 203 -7.77 11.67 17.98
N SER A 204 -7.98 12.23 19.17
CA SER A 204 -7.27 13.41 19.64
C SER A 204 -5.79 13.18 19.35
N PRO A 205 -5.13 14.11 18.62
CA PRO A 205 -3.72 13.97 18.30
C PRO A 205 -2.92 13.64 19.56
N ARG A 206 -1.75 13.01 19.41
CA ARG A 206 -0.77 12.92 20.50
C ARG A 206 -0.65 14.30 21.17
N TRP A 207 -0.50 14.30 22.50
CA TRP A 207 -0.35 15.53 23.25
C TRP A 207 0.78 16.37 22.64
N HIS A 208 0.51 17.63 22.33
CA HIS A 208 1.50 18.57 21.82
C HIS A 208 1.15 19.99 22.20
N ILE A 209 2.14 20.88 22.12
CA ILE A 209 1.94 22.31 22.30
C ILE A 209 1.59 22.91 20.93
N ARG A 210 0.37 23.43 20.80
CA ARG A 210 -0.04 24.21 19.63
C ARG A 210 0.43 25.65 19.80
N ARG A 211 1.14 26.17 18.79
CA ARG A 211 1.68 27.53 18.81
C ARG A 211 0.60 28.60 18.79
N GLY A 212 0.92 29.74 19.39
CA GLY A 212 0.08 30.92 19.29
C GLY A 212 0.06 31.46 17.86
N HIS A 213 -1.09 32.01 17.44
CA HIS A 213 -1.28 32.55 16.11
C HIS A 213 -2.34 33.66 16.11
N TRP A 214 -2.26 34.55 15.12
CA TRP A 214 -3.32 35.52 14.86
C TRP A 214 -4.52 34.81 14.23
N ARG A 215 -5.70 35.04 14.79
CA ARG A 215 -6.98 34.56 14.27
C ARG A 215 -7.85 35.76 13.91
N THR A 216 -8.46 35.71 12.74
CA THR A 216 -9.49 36.66 12.33
C THR A 216 -10.87 36.08 12.64
N LEU A 217 -11.72 36.85 13.32
CA LEU A 217 -13.10 36.50 13.62
C LEU A 217 -14.02 36.79 12.43
N ARG A 218 -15.24 36.23 12.46
CA ARG A 218 -16.26 36.43 11.41
C ARG A 218 -16.66 37.90 11.23
N ASP A 219 -16.47 38.72 12.26
CA ASP A 219 -16.75 40.16 12.26
C ASP A 219 -15.53 41.02 11.86
N GLY A 220 -14.45 40.40 11.39
CA GLY A 220 -13.25 41.08 10.88
C GLY A 220 -12.21 41.45 11.94
N ARG A 221 -12.51 41.31 13.24
CA ARG A 221 -11.53 41.58 14.30
C ARG A 221 -10.42 40.53 14.31
N ARG A 222 -9.19 40.95 14.62
CA ARG A 222 -8.04 40.05 14.80
C ARG A 222 -7.69 39.93 16.27
N LEU A 223 -7.51 38.69 16.74
CA LEU A 223 -7.05 38.38 18.09
C LEU A 223 -5.88 37.40 18.05
N PHE A 224 -4.95 37.54 18.99
CA PHE A 224 -3.85 36.60 19.14
C PHE A 224 -4.28 35.45 20.06
N VAL A 225 -4.34 34.25 19.50
CA VAL A 225 -4.57 33.01 20.26
C VAL A 225 -3.25 32.63 20.90
N ARG A 226 -3.19 32.52 22.24
CA ARG A 226 -2.00 32.06 22.96
C ARG A 226 -1.71 30.58 22.66
N SER A 227 -0.46 30.16 22.85
CA SER A 227 -0.11 28.74 22.78
C SER A 227 -0.88 27.94 23.83
N CYS A 228 -1.31 26.74 23.48
CA CYS A 228 -2.05 25.85 24.37
C CYS A 228 -1.69 24.39 24.13
N GLU A 229 -1.84 23.57 25.15
CA GLU A 229 -1.73 22.12 25.03
C GLU A 229 -2.96 21.55 24.32
N VAL A 230 -2.73 20.61 23.41
CA VAL A 230 -3.78 19.97 22.61
C VAL A 230 -3.45 18.50 22.47
N GLY A 231 -4.45 17.63 22.63
CA GLY A 231 -4.32 16.18 22.46
C GLY A 231 -4.46 15.39 23.76
N ASP A 232 -4.19 14.09 23.68
CA ASP A 232 -4.32 13.13 24.79
C ASP A 232 -2.92 12.69 25.30
N PRO A 233 -2.54 13.01 26.56
CA PRO A 233 -1.27 12.57 27.15
C PRO A 233 -1.09 11.05 27.20
N GLY A 234 -2.18 10.27 27.32
CA GLY A 234 -2.13 8.81 27.35
C GLY A 234 -1.70 8.16 26.04
N ARG A 235 -1.63 8.94 24.95
CA ARG A 235 -1.19 8.51 23.61
C ARG A 235 0.24 8.93 23.26
N GLY A 236 0.98 9.45 24.25
CA GLY A 236 2.34 9.97 24.09
C GLY A 236 2.37 11.44 23.66
N GLY A 237 3.51 12.10 23.89
CA GLY A 237 3.72 13.52 23.62
C GLY A 237 4.67 13.81 22.45
N VAL A 238 4.42 14.88 21.70
CA VAL A 238 5.34 15.44 20.71
C VAL A 238 5.82 16.81 21.19
N LEU A 239 7.07 16.87 21.65
CA LEU A 239 7.76 18.12 21.97
C LEU A 239 8.45 18.63 20.70
N LYS A 240 8.24 19.92 20.38
CA LYS A 240 8.92 20.58 19.26
C LYS A 240 9.80 21.68 19.82
N ASP A 241 11.06 21.36 20.05
CA ASP A 241 12.07 22.35 20.44
C ASP A 241 12.66 23.01 19.19
N TYR A 242 12.78 24.33 19.23
CA TYR A 242 13.45 25.09 18.18
C TYR A 242 14.72 25.67 18.75
N HIS A 243 15.83 25.38 18.09
CA HIS A 243 17.07 26.08 18.37
C HIS A 243 16.99 27.46 17.72
N VAL A 244 16.93 28.50 18.54
CA VAL A 244 17.00 29.89 18.04
C VAL A 244 18.48 30.23 17.89
N THR A 245 18.98 30.20 16.66
CA THR A 245 20.29 30.78 16.37
C THR A 245 20.10 32.29 16.32
N MET A 246 20.63 33.01 17.32
CA MET A 246 20.71 34.47 17.28
C MET A 246 21.59 34.85 16.07
N GLY A 247 20.98 35.39 15.01
CA GLY A 247 21.75 36.03 13.95
C GLY A 247 22.33 37.33 14.50
N GLU A 248 23.63 37.56 14.32
CA GLU A 248 24.23 38.85 14.61
C GLU A 248 23.49 39.93 13.81
N ALA A 249 23.02 40.96 14.52
CA ALA A 249 22.32 42.08 13.92
C ALA A 249 23.28 42.82 12.97
N ALA A 250 22.84 42.98 11.71
CA ALA A 250 23.48 43.85 10.73
C ALA A 250 23.27 45.33 11.05
#